data_AF-A0A4U2XZS7-F1
#
_entry.id   AF-A0A4U2XZS7-F1
#
_cell.length_a   1.000
_cell.length_b   1.000
_cell.length_c   1.000
_cell.angle_alpha   90.00
_cell.angle_beta   90.00
_cell.angle_gamma   90.00
#
_symmetry.space_group_name_H-M   'P 1'
#
loop_
_entity.id
_entity.type
_entity.pdbx_description
1 polymer ?
#
loop_
_entity_poly.entity_id
_entity_poly.type
_entity_poly.pdbx_seq_one_letter_code
_entity_poly.pdbx_strand_id
1 'polypeptide(L)'
;MQVCECMNDSSHVFKGRHLDGVTCPVCCGPVLLKPYDKEKDKSLPYYRDLKKQYNKKFIQSECLRCKHVQKNECNNKAIDVFVCEKCNGASVDTWTKNIKYLAKPKSTITIDLNFDDKSKLKLRAIAKHVGALADELDRIDNGIVKDGPQMQIEKLKEIIISIGKVNGKSAEEIDSALKDFTTRIEGSNWL
;
A
#
# COMPACT_ATOMS: atom_id res chain seq x y z
N MET A 1 -6.08 -37.27 27.29
CA MET A 1 -5.37 -36.02 27.67
C MET A 1 -3.90 -36.36 27.66
N GLN A 2 -3.06 -35.48 27.14
CA GLN A 2 -1.61 -35.65 27.07
C GLN A 2 -0.93 -34.38 27.56
N VAL A 3 0.31 -34.51 28.03
CA VAL A 3 1.20 -33.41 28.34
C VAL A 3 2.26 -33.34 27.25
N CYS A 4 2.60 -32.12 26.84
CA CYS A 4 3.72 -31.86 25.95
C CYS A 4 4.73 -30.96 26.66
N GLU A 5 6.00 -31.30 26.49
CA GLU A 5 7.13 -30.49 26.92
C GLU A 5 7.95 -30.09 25.70
N CYS A 6 8.32 -28.82 25.59
CA CYS A 6 9.16 -28.38 24.48
C CYS A 6 10.60 -28.86 24.63
N MET A 7 11.19 -29.33 23.54
CA MET A 7 12.58 -29.78 23.51
C MET A 7 13.59 -28.62 23.50
N ASN A 8 13.17 -27.43 23.08
CA ASN A 8 14.03 -26.24 23.02
C ASN A 8 14.07 -25.51 24.38
N ASP A 9 13.03 -25.65 25.19
CA ASP A 9 12.92 -25.01 26.51
C ASP A 9 11.97 -25.82 27.41
N SER A 10 12.52 -26.43 28.45
CA SER A 10 11.79 -27.29 29.39
C SER A 10 10.77 -26.54 30.24
N SER A 11 10.81 -25.19 30.28
CA SER A 11 9.77 -24.39 30.95
C SER A 11 8.46 -24.36 30.17
N HIS A 12 8.48 -24.66 28.87
CA HIS A 12 7.29 -24.71 28.03
C HIS A 12 6.59 -26.06 28.15
N VAL A 13 5.77 -26.20 29.20
CA VAL A 13 4.97 -27.41 29.46
C VAL A 13 3.49 -27.09 29.40
N PHE A 14 2.71 -27.92 28.71
CA PHE A 14 1.28 -27.69 28.51
C PHE A 14 0.51 -28.98 28.26
N LYS A 15 -0.81 -28.95 28.50
CA LYS A 15 -1.69 -30.11 28.33
C LYS A 15 -2.75 -29.93 27.25
N GLY A 16 -3.27 -31.03 26.73
CA GLY A 16 -4.30 -30.97 25.70
C GLY A 16 -4.86 -32.32 25.29
N ARG A 17 -5.85 -32.28 24.40
CA ARG A 17 -6.42 -33.46 23.74
C ARG A 17 -5.98 -33.42 22.27
N HIS A 18 -5.64 -34.58 21.71
CA HIS A 18 -5.20 -34.73 20.31
C HIS A 18 -3.98 -33.86 19.98
N LEU A 19 -2.86 -34.13 20.66
CA LEU A 19 -1.60 -33.38 20.48
C LEU A 19 -0.66 -34.02 19.45
N ASP A 20 -1.20 -34.81 18.52
CA ASP A 20 -0.39 -35.46 17.49
C ASP A 20 0.08 -34.42 16.45
N GLY A 21 1.38 -34.35 16.21
CA GLY A 21 1.99 -33.42 15.24
C GLY A 21 1.95 -31.93 15.65
N VAL A 22 1.71 -31.62 16.92
CA VAL A 22 1.73 -30.23 17.40
C VAL A 22 3.15 -29.75 17.67
N THR A 23 3.38 -28.44 17.52
CA THR A 23 4.60 -27.75 17.94
C THR A 23 4.34 -26.89 19.17
N CYS A 24 5.42 -26.50 19.86
CA CYS A 24 5.34 -25.63 21.03
C CYS A 24 4.65 -24.30 20.66
N PRO A 25 3.59 -23.88 21.37
CA PRO A 25 2.84 -22.67 21.03
C PRO A 25 3.62 -21.38 21.31
N VAL A 26 4.69 -21.45 22.11
CA VAL A 26 5.50 -20.27 22.49
C VAL A 26 6.63 -20.02 21.48
N CYS A 27 7.36 -21.07 21.10
CA CYS A 27 8.58 -20.94 20.28
C CYS A 27 8.54 -21.73 18.96
N CYS A 28 7.43 -22.41 18.64
CA CYS A 28 7.27 -23.27 17.47
C CYS A 28 8.25 -24.46 17.39
N GLY A 29 8.98 -24.76 18.47
CA GLY A 29 9.91 -25.89 18.55
C GLY A 29 9.23 -27.27 18.66
N PRO A 30 10.00 -28.36 18.47
CA PRO A 30 9.50 -29.71 18.66
C PRO A 30 9.13 -29.97 20.12
N VAL A 31 8.23 -30.93 20.33
CA VAL A 31 7.71 -31.27 21.66
C VAL A 31 7.74 -32.77 21.90
N LEU A 32 7.96 -33.15 23.14
CA LEU A 32 7.90 -34.52 23.62
C LEU A 32 6.54 -34.77 24.27
N LEU A 33 5.87 -35.84 23.85
CA LEU A 33 4.63 -36.28 24.46
C LEU A 33 4.91 -37.09 25.73
N LYS A 34 4.20 -36.74 26.80
CA LYS A 34 4.24 -37.44 28.09
C LYS A 34 2.84 -37.89 28.51
N PRO A 35 2.73 -39.02 29.22
CA PRO A 35 1.46 -39.45 29.81
C PRO A 35 0.97 -38.42 30.82
N TYR A 36 -0.34 -38.21 30.86
CA TYR A 36 -0.98 -37.21 31.72
C TYR A 36 -1.29 -37.78 33.11
N ASP A 37 -0.79 -37.12 34.15
CA ASP A 37 -1.08 -37.39 35.56
C ASP A 37 -2.07 -36.35 36.10
N LYS A 38 -3.25 -36.79 36.54
CA LYS A 38 -4.33 -35.91 36.99
C LYS A 38 -3.95 -35.02 38.18
N GLU A 39 -3.11 -35.50 39.09
CA GLU A 39 -2.81 -34.75 40.32
C GLU A 39 -1.70 -33.74 40.10
N LYS A 40 -0.67 -34.12 39.35
CA LYS A 40 0.51 -33.30 39.07
C LYS A 40 0.25 -32.26 37.98
N ASP A 41 -0.55 -32.61 36.98
CA ASP A 41 -0.68 -31.82 35.75
C ASP A 41 -1.95 -30.95 35.72
N LYS A 42 -2.73 -30.92 36.80
CA LYS A 42 -3.97 -30.13 36.87
C LYS A 42 -3.71 -28.63 36.71
N SER A 43 -2.57 -28.13 37.18
CA SER A 43 -2.16 -26.73 37.10
C SER A 43 -1.60 -26.32 35.74
N LEU A 44 -1.22 -27.29 34.89
CA LEU A 44 -0.63 -26.98 33.59
C LEU A 44 -1.63 -26.24 32.68
N PRO A 45 -1.16 -25.26 31.91
CA PRO A 45 -2.00 -24.53 30.96
C PRO A 45 -2.43 -25.43 29.79
N TYR A 46 -3.60 -25.14 29.22
CA TYR A 46 -4.06 -25.84 28.02
C TYR A 46 -3.34 -25.32 26.76
N TYR A 47 -2.93 -26.24 25.87
CA TYR A 47 -2.32 -25.94 24.57
C TYR A 47 -3.14 -24.90 23.78
N ARG A 48 -4.46 -25.05 23.75
CA ARG A 48 -5.35 -24.14 23.02
C ARG A 48 -5.26 -22.71 23.55
N ASP A 49 -5.11 -22.54 24.86
CA ASP A 49 -5.09 -21.22 25.49
C ASP A 49 -3.72 -20.56 25.29
N LEU A 50 -2.63 -21.32 25.44
CA LEU A 50 -1.30 -20.83 25.07
C LEU A 50 -1.22 -20.47 23.59
N LYS A 51 -1.73 -21.32 22.69
CA LYS A 51 -1.76 -21.03 21.25
C LYS A 51 -2.55 -19.77 20.92
N LYS A 52 -3.60 -19.44 21.69
CA LYS A 52 -4.32 -18.17 21.54
C LYS A 52 -3.52 -16.98 22.06
N GLN A 53 -2.82 -17.13 23.18
CA GLN A 53 -1.99 -16.08 23.78
C GLN A 53 -0.77 -15.74 22.92
N TYR A 54 -0.08 -16.77 22.41
CA TYR A 54 1.18 -16.64 21.67
C TYR A 54 1.02 -16.68 20.15
N ASN A 55 -0.21 -16.80 19.61
CA ASN A 55 -0.47 -16.46 18.20
C ASN A 55 -0.34 -14.94 18.04
N LYS A 56 0.91 -14.47 17.98
CA LYS A 56 1.25 -13.17 17.44
C LYS A 56 0.85 -13.19 15.98
N LYS A 57 -0.23 -12.50 15.66
CA LYS A 57 -0.58 -12.27 14.27
C LYS A 57 0.32 -11.14 13.80
N PHE A 58 1.14 -11.43 12.80
CA PHE A 58 1.88 -10.41 12.11
C PHE A 58 1.01 -9.89 10.98
N ILE A 59 0.80 -8.58 10.94
CA ILE A 59 0.11 -7.91 9.85
C ILE A 59 1.15 -7.12 9.07
N GLN A 60 1.04 -7.14 7.74
CA GLN A 60 1.78 -6.20 6.91
C GLN A 60 1.02 -4.87 6.90
N SER A 61 1.75 -3.80 7.15
CA SER A 61 1.24 -2.44 7.03
C SER A 61 2.07 -1.67 6.04
N GLU A 62 1.44 -0.74 5.33
CA GLU A 62 2.11 0.21 4.44
C GLU A 62 1.99 1.61 5.04
N CYS A 63 3.11 2.31 5.08
CA CYS A 63 3.14 3.71 5.48
C CYS A 63 2.43 4.59 4.44
N LEU A 64 1.45 5.38 4.88
CA LEU A 64 0.75 6.32 4.01
C LEU A 64 1.67 7.45 3.51
N ARG A 65 2.72 7.78 4.25
CA ARG A 65 3.66 8.85 3.91
C ARG A 65 4.75 8.40 2.94
N CYS A 66 5.45 7.30 3.25
CA CYS A 66 6.64 6.89 2.51
C CYS A 66 6.49 5.58 1.73
N LYS A 67 5.29 4.97 1.74
CA LYS A 67 4.98 3.71 1.04
C LYS A 67 5.82 2.52 1.50
N HIS A 68 6.55 2.66 2.60
CA HIS A 68 7.33 1.57 3.18
C HIS A 68 6.40 0.50 3.76
N VAL A 69 6.61 -0.75 3.34
CA VAL A 69 5.90 -1.92 3.88
C VAL A 69 6.70 -2.50 5.04
N GLN A 70 6.04 -2.65 6.19
CA GLN A 70 6.62 -3.20 7.41
C GLN A 70 5.70 -4.25 8.02
N LYS A 71 6.26 -5.17 8.82
CA LYS A 71 5.51 -6.19 9.56
C LYS A 71 5.35 -5.74 11.00
N ASN A 72 4.11 -5.62 11.46
CA ASN A 72 3.84 -5.30 12.85
C ASN A 72 3.18 -6.49 13.54
N GLU A 73 3.49 -6.67 14.82
CA GLU A 73 2.76 -7.58 15.70
C GLU A 73 1.42 -6.93 16.07
N CYS A 74 0.31 -7.60 15.80
CA CYS A 74 -1.00 -7.17 16.28
C CYS A 74 -1.47 -8.04 17.45
N ASN A 75 -1.97 -7.39 18.49
CA ASN A 75 -2.64 -8.06 19.59
C ASN A 75 -4.14 -8.07 19.28
N ASN A 76 -4.80 -9.22 19.39
CA ASN A 76 -6.24 -9.40 19.04
C ASN A 76 -7.24 -8.55 19.88
N LYS A 77 -6.78 -7.52 20.61
CA LYS A 77 -7.57 -6.74 21.57
C LYS A 77 -7.67 -5.24 21.26
N ALA A 78 -6.91 -4.69 20.31
CA ALA A 78 -6.95 -3.26 20.01
C ALA A 78 -6.86 -2.98 18.50
N ILE A 79 -7.52 -1.89 18.08
CA ILE A 79 -7.26 -1.25 16.79
C ILE A 79 -5.93 -0.52 16.97
N ASP A 80 -4.83 -1.20 16.62
CA ASP A 80 -3.49 -0.64 16.75
C ASP A 80 -3.24 0.33 15.59
N VAL A 81 -2.94 1.60 15.89
CA VAL A 81 -2.42 2.55 14.90
C VAL A 81 -0.92 2.28 14.77
N PHE A 82 -0.51 1.76 13.63
CA PHE A 82 0.90 1.46 13.38
C PHE A 82 1.68 2.71 12.98
N VAL A 83 2.88 2.86 13.54
CA VAL A 83 3.79 3.96 13.22
C VAL A 83 4.92 3.42 12.35
N CYS A 84 5.22 4.12 11.26
CA CYS A 84 6.26 3.74 10.33
C CYS A 84 7.65 3.94 10.94
N GLU A 85 8.48 2.90 10.92
CA GLU A 85 9.85 2.93 11.46
C GLU A 85 10.78 3.89 10.70
N LYS A 86 10.48 4.20 9.43
CA LYS A 86 11.34 5.06 8.59
C LYS A 86 11.05 6.55 8.72
N CYS A 87 9.78 6.91 8.89
CA CYS A 87 9.36 8.31 8.75
C CYS A 87 8.39 8.77 9.85
N ASN A 88 8.16 7.93 10.87
CA ASN A 88 7.17 8.13 11.94
C ASN A 88 5.78 8.52 11.42
N GLY A 89 5.44 8.11 10.20
CA GLY A 89 4.14 8.35 9.58
C GLY A 89 3.15 7.28 9.99
N ALA A 90 1.85 7.56 9.84
CA ALA A 90 0.83 6.54 10.03
C ALA A 90 0.99 5.41 8.99
N SER A 91 0.91 4.18 9.47
CA SER A 91 0.90 2.97 8.65
C SER A 91 -0.47 2.32 8.76
N VAL A 92 -0.99 1.87 7.63
CA VAL A 92 -2.28 1.18 7.53
C VAL A 92 -2.07 -0.26 7.12
N ASP A 93 -2.92 -1.14 7.61
CA ASP A 93 -2.86 -2.57 7.28
C ASP A 93 -3.04 -2.76 5.77
N THR A 94 -2.00 -3.28 5.13
CA THR A 94 -2.11 -3.80 3.78
C THR A 94 -2.54 -5.25 3.90
N TRP A 95 -3.78 -5.52 3.52
CA TRP A 95 -4.28 -6.88 3.33
C TRP A 95 -3.52 -7.49 2.15
N THR A 96 -2.29 -7.95 2.37
CA THR A 96 -1.54 -8.69 1.36
C THR A 96 -2.26 -10.01 1.10
N LYS A 97 -2.46 -10.29 -0.19
CA LYS A 97 -3.13 -11.45 -0.80
C LYS A 97 -2.44 -12.80 -0.49
N ASN A 98 -2.03 -13.06 0.74
CA ASN A 98 -1.48 -14.33 1.19
C ASN A 98 -2.49 -15.05 2.08
N ILE A 99 -3.67 -15.33 1.51
CA ILE A 99 -4.62 -16.28 2.09
C ILE A 99 -4.06 -17.69 1.83
N LYS A 100 -3.13 -18.14 2.68
CA LYS A 100 -3.05 -19.58 2.98
C LYS A 100 -4.20 -19.89 3.93
N TYR A 101 -5.33 -20.27 3.36
CA TYR A 101 -6.50 -20.90 3.98
C TYR A 101 -6.54 -20.84 5.51
N LEU A 102 -6.90 -19.67 6.07
CA LEU A 102 -7.55 -19.66 7.37
C LEU A 102 -8.90 -20.36 7.18
N ALA A 103 -9.15 -21.34 8.04
CA ALA A 103 -10.36 -22.14 8.11
C ALA A 103 -11.60 -21.37 7.66
N LYS A 104 -12.39 -21.97 6.76
CA LYS A 104 -13.66 -21.45 6.23
C LYS A 104 -14.36 -20.54 7.26
N PRO A 105 -14.55 -19.23 6.99
CA PRO A 105 -15.45 -18.44 7.80
C PRO A 105 -16.84 -19.10 7.68
N LYS A 106 -17.39 -19.56 8.81
CA LYS A 106 -18.70 -20.23 8.89
C LYS A 106 -19.89 -19.31 8.58
N SER A 107 -19.64 -18.11 8.09
CA SER A 107 -20.66 -17.21 7.57
C SER A 107 -20.08 -16.43 6.42
N THR A 108 -20.29 -16.94 5.21
CA THR A 108 -20.27 -16.10 4.01
C THR A 108 -21.40 -15.08 4.22
N ILE A 109 -21.05 -13.85 4.61
CA ILE A 109 -21.97 -12.73 4.46
C ILE A 109 -21.96 -12.43 2.97
N THR A 110 -22.91 -13.00 2.25
CA THR A 110 -23.17 -12.64 0.87
C THR A 110 -23.86 -11.30 0.90
N ILE A 111 -23.10 -10.21 0.75
CA ILE A 111 -23.69 -8.92 0.41
C ILE A 111 -24.09 -9.04 -1.05
N ASP A 112 -25.34 -9.43 -1.29
CA ASP A 112 -25.94 -9.41 -2.60
C ASP A 112 -26.08 -7.95 -3.02
N LEU A 113 -25.07 -7.42 -3.72
CA LEU A 113 -25.13 -6.13 -4.40
C LEU A 113 -25.97 -6.34 -5.65
N ASN A 114 -27.28 -6.46 -5.43
CA ASN A 114 -28.26 -6.75 -6.47
C ASN A 114 -28.43 -5.47 -7.32
N PHE A 115 -27.47 -5.21 -8.21
CA PHE A 115 -27.52 -4.10 -9.14
C PHE A 115 -28.55 -4.42 -10.22
N ASP A 116 -29.60 -3.60 -10.30
CA ASP A 116 -30.56 -3.64 -11.40
C ASP A 116 -29.84 -3.45 -12.75
N ASP A 117 -30.41 -3.99 -13.83
CA ASP A 117 -29.77 -3.98 -15.15
C ASP A 117 -29.51 -2.56 -15.69
N LYS A 118 -30.31 -1.58 -15.24
CA LYS A 118 -30.12 -0.16 -15.56
C LYS A 118 -28.91 0.41 -14.85
N SER A 119 -28.67 0.07 -13.58
CA SER A 119 -27.44 0.41 -12.84
C SER A 119 -26.20 -0.24 -13.46
N LYS A 120 -26.29 -1.51 -13.92
CA LYS A 120 -25.19 -2.17 -14.65
C LYS A 120 -24.88 -1.48 -15.98
N LEU A 121 -25.89 -1.08 -16.73
CA LEU A 121 -25.72 -0.33 -17.98
C LEU A 121 -25.06 1.03 -17.74
N LYS A 122 -25.47 1.76 -16.69
CA LYS A 122 -24.84 3.02 -16.30
C LYS A 122 -23.37 2.84 -15.91
N LEU A 123 -23.04 1.80 -15.14
CA LEU A 123 -21.65 1.49 -14.78
C LEU A 123 -20.80 1.18 -16.01
N ARG A 124 -21.35 0.45 -17.00
CA ARG A 124 -20.66 0.20 -18.28
C ARG A 124 -20.45 1.49 -19.08
N ALA A 125 -21.44 2.38 -19.12
CA ALA A 125 -21.31 3.67 -19.78
C ALA A 125 -20.24 4.54 -19.11
N ILE A 126 -20.25 4.62 -17.77
CA ILE A 126 -19.24 5.35 -16.99
C ILE A 126 -17.85 4.76 -17.25
N ALA A 127 -17.69 3.43 -17.19
CA ALA A 127 -16.40 2.79 -17.47
C ALA A 127 -15.88 3.12 -18.88
N LYS A 128 -16.76 3.19 -19.88
CA LYS A 128 -16.39 3.58 -21.25
C LYS A 128 -15.94 5.04 -21.33
N HIS A 129 -16.63 5.95 -20.66
CA HIS A 129 -16.26 7.37 -20.62
C HIS A 129 -14.98 7.62 -19.81
N VAL A 130 -14.77 6.90 -18.72
CA VAL A 130 -13.55 6.97 -17.91
C VAL A 130 -12.34 6.43 -18.68
N GLY A 131 -12.51 5.38 -19.49
CA GLY A 131 -11.46 4.89 -20.39
C GLY A 131 -11.01 5.95 -21.39
N ALA A 132 -11.97 6.60 -22.07
CA ALA A 132 -11.66 7.70 -22.99
C ALA A 132 -10.98 8.88 -22.29
N LEU A 133 -11.40 9.21 -21.06
CA LEU A 133 -10.77 10.27 -20.27
C LEU A 133 -9.34 9.91 -19.83
N ALA A 134 -9.09 8.64 -19.49
CA ALA A 134 -7.75 8.16 -19.15
C ALA A 134 -6.82 8.21 -20.38
N ASP A 135 -7.31 7.81 -21.55
CA ASP A 135 -6.55 7.91 -22.81
C ASP A 135 -6.23 9.38 -23.18
N GLU A 136 -7.14 10.31 -22.90
CA GLU A 136 -6.90 11.75 -23.08
C GLU A 136 -5.88 12.30 -22.08
N LEU A 137 -5.96 11.90 -20.81
CA LEU A 137 -4.97 12.29 -19.78
C LEU A 137 -3.58 11.74 -20.10
N ASP A 138 -3.47 10.50 -20.57
CA ASP A 138 -2.20 9.92 -21.04
C ASP A 138 -1.65 10.68 -22.26
N ARG A 139 -2.51 11.15 -23.18
CA ARG A 139 -2.06 12.00 -24.30
C ARG A 139 -1.58 13.37 -23.83
N ILE A 140 -2.20 13.94 -22.80
CA ILE A 140 -1.76 15.21 -22.21
C ILE A 140 -0.42 15.01 -21.51
N ASP A 141 -0.27 13.97 -20.70
CA ASP A 141 0.96 13.70 -19.95
C ASP A 141 2.15 13.39 -20.88
N ASN A 142 1.91 12.61 -21.93
CA ASN A 142 2.93 12.33 -22.96
C ASN A 142 3.17 13.51 -23.92
N GLY A 143 2.24 14.47 -24.02
CA GLY A 143 2.40 15.71 -24.78
C GLY A 143 3.23 16.75 -24.03
N ILE A 144 3.07 16.82 -22.70
CA ILE A 144 3.81 17.74 -21.82
C ILE A 144 5.32 17.40 -21.79
N VAL A 145 5.71 16.15 -22.08
CA VAL A 145 7.13 15.75 -22.13
C VAL A 145 7.84 16.14 -23.44
N LYS A 146 7.11 16.51 -24.51
CA LYS A 146 7.72 16.87 -25.81
C LYS A 146 7.87 18.36 -26.06
N ASP A 147 7.13 19.20 -25.33
CA ASP A 147 7.17 20.65 -25.50
C ASP A 147 7.73 21.29 -24.22
N GLY A 148 9.04 21.11 -24.00
CA GLY A 148 9.76 21.85 -22.97
C GLY A 148 9.67 23.38 -23.17
N PRO A 149 10.22 24.18 -22.24
CA PRO A 149 10.18 25.65 -22.26
C PRO A 149 10.60 26.31 -23.60
N GLN A 150 11.31 25.57 -24.46
CA GLN A 150 11.78 26.01 -25.78
C GLN A 150 10.65 26.28 -26.80
N MET A 151 9.57 25.48 -26.84
CA MET A 151 8.52 25.67 -27.87
C MET A 151 7.69 26.94 -27.63
N GLN A 152 7.58 27.40 -26.38
CA GLN A 152 6.91 28.66 -26.06
C GLN A 152 7.77 29.88 -26.42
N ILE A 153 9.09 29.77 -26.27
CA ILE A 153 10.04 30.84 -26.62
C ILE A 153 10.06 31.07 -28.13
N GLU A 154 10.04 30.02 -28.96
CA GLU A 154 10.02 30.18 -30.42
C GLU A 154 8.72 30.82 -30.93
N LYS A 155 7.55 30.40 -30.42
CA LYS A 155 6.27 31.04 -30.76
C LYS A 155 6.24 32.52 -30.36
N LEU A 156 6.82 32.87 -29.21
CA LEU A 156 6.94 34.28 -28.78
C LEU A 156 7.87 35.09 -29.70
N LYS A 157 8.97 34.50 -30.18
CA LYS A 157 9.87 35.15 -31.15
C LYS A 157 9.15 35.45 -32.47
N GLU A 158 8.33 34.52 -32.99
CA GLU A 158 7.56 34.73 -34.22
C GLU A 158 6.53 35.88 -34.09
N ILE A 159 5.88 36.00 -32.94
CA ILE A 159 4.95 37.09 -32.66
C ILE A 159 5.67 38.44 -32.64
N ILE A 160 6.83 38.53 -31.98
CA ILE A 160 7.64 39.77 -31.91
C ILE A 160 8.11 40.19 -33.31
N ILE A 161 8.56 39.24 -34.13
CA ILE A 161 8.96 39.51 -35.52
C ILE A 161 7.78 40.05 -36.32
N SER A 162 6.59 39.47 -36.16
CA SER A 162 5.38 39.89 -36.87
C SER A 162 4.94 41.31 -36.49
N ILE A 163 4.95 41.64 -35.19
CA ILE A 163 4.61 42.99 -34.70
C ILE A 163 5.64 44.03 -35.15
N GLY A 164 6.94 43.69 -35.10
CA GLY A 164 8.01 44.57 -35.55
C GLY A 164 7.88 44.95 -37.02
N LYS A 165 7.57 43.98 -37.88
CA LYS A 165 7.35 44.20 -39.31
C LYS A 165 6.12 45.08 -39.59
N VAL A 166 5.00 44.84 -38.89
CA VAL A 166 3.77 45.64 -39.03
C VAL A 166 4.00 47.10 -38.60
N ASN A 167 4.84 47.32 -37.60
CA ASN A 167 5.18 48.66 -37.11
C ASN A 167 6.34 49.34 -37.88
N GLY A 168 6.78 48.77 -39.00
CA GLY A 168 7.82 49.36 -39.86
C GLY A 168 9.23 49.36 -39.25
N LYS A 169 9.50 48.54 -38.23
CA LYS A 169 10.84 48.41 -37.65
C LYS A 169 11.79 47.69 -38.60
N SER A 170 13.04 48.12 -38.59
CA SER A 170 14.11 47.48 -39.37
C SER A 170 14.46 46.11 -38.80
N ALA A 171 15.07 45.25 -39.63
CA ALA A 171 15.49 43.92 -39.20
C ALA A 171 16.53 43.98 -38.06
N GLU A 172 17.38 45.01 -38.05
CA GLU A 172 18.42 45.23 -37.03
C GLU A 172 17.82 45.57 -35.65
N GLU A 173 16.74 46.36 -35.62
CA GLU A 173 16.03 46.70 -34.38
C GLU A 173 15.29 45.49 -33.79
N ILE A 174 14.77 44.62 -34.65
CA ILE A 174 14.10 43.38 -34.24
C ILE A 174 15.14 42.40 -33.69
N ASP A 175 16.28 42.24 -34.36
CA ASP A 175 17.36 41.35 -33.92
C ASP A 175 17.96 41.78 -32.58
N SER A 176 18.19 43.09 -32.40
CA SER A 176 18.65 43.63 -31.11
C SER A 176 17.66 43.40 -29.97
N ALA A 177 16.35 43.42 -30.23
CA ALA A 177 15.32 43.16 -29.23
C ALA A 177 15.22 41.67 -28.84
N LEU A 178 15.59 40.77 -29.76
CA LEU A 178 15.57 39.32 -29.55
C LEU A 178 16.84 38.77 -28.89
N LYS A 179 17.95 39.52 -28.96
CA LYS A 179 19.28 39.09 -28.48
C LYS A 179 19.33 38.73 -26.98
N ASP A 180 18.58 39.46 -26.14
CA ASP A 180 18.51 39.24 -24.68
C ASP A 180 17.14 38.71 -24.22
N PHE A 181 16.31 38.24 -25.15
CA PHE A 181 14.95 37.81 -24.82
C PHE A 181 14.92 36.55 -23.95
N THR A 182 15.80 35.58 -24.25
CA THR A 182 15.88 34.31 -23.52
C THR A 182 16.34 34.51 -22.08
N THR A 183 17.36 35.34 -21.84
CA THR A 183 17.88 35.66 -20.51
C THR A 183 16.91 36.48 -19.66
N ARG A 184 16.08 37.35 -20.28
CA ARG A 184 15.01 38.08 -19.56
C ARG A 184 13.87 37.18 -19.07
N ILE A 185 13.54 36.12 -19.81
CA ILE A 185 12.52 35.15 -19.39
C ILE A 185 13.06 34.24 -18.28
N GLU A 186 14.33 33.82 -18.37
CA GLU A 186 14.97 32.97 -17.34
C GLU A 186 15.24 33.73 -16.02
N GLY A 187 15.52 35.04 -16.07
CA GLY A 187 15.67 35.88 -14.88
C GLY A 187 14.35 36.23 -14.16
N SER A 188 13.21 35.92 -14.79
CA SER A 188 11.88 36.05 -14.18
C SER A 188 11.64 34.80 -13.34
N ASN A 189 12.14 34.81 -12.11
CA ASN A 189 11.98 33.71 -11.15
C ASN A 189 10.47 33.50 -10.91
N TRP A 190 9.87 32.49 -11.55
CA TRP A 190 8.49 32.08 -11.30
C TRP A 190 8.44 31.28 -10.00
N LEU A 191 8.50 32.01 -8.87
CA LEU A 191 8.11 31.55 -7.54
C LEU A 191 6.89 32.36 -7.08
#